data_AF-A0A357JE01-F1
#
_entry.id   AF-A0A357JE01-F1
#
_cell.length_a   1.000
_cell.length_b   1.000
_cell.length_c   1.000
_cell.angle_alpha   90.00
_cell.angle_beta   90.00
_cell.angle_gamma   90.00
#
_symmetry.space_group_name_H-M   'P 1'
#
loop_
_entity.id
_entity.type
_entity.pdbx_description
1 polymer ?
#
loop_
_entity_poly.entity_id
_entity_poly.type
_entity_poly.pdbx_seq_one_letter_code
_entity_poly.pdbx_strand_id
1 'polypeptide(L)'
;MTVKLSQKERAKIKQLHRSCKQRKHADKLKAILMLDNGFSCVEVGKILLLDDDTVRVYRNTYLSQGAELLLTDNNKGSVSLLNSKQLDALEKHIMENTYMDSKGIVAWINKKFQINNSCSGINVLLKRLGFV
;
A
#
# COMPACT_ATOMS: atom_id res chain seq x y z
N MET A 1 -20.20 -5.17 12.00
CA MET A 1 -19.70 -5.32 13.38
C MET A 1 -19.22 -3.98 13.88
N THR A 2 -19.75 -3.56 15.03
CA THR A 2 -19.40 -2.31 15.73
C THR A 2 -18.12 -2.52 16.52
N VAL A 3 -17.25 -1.51 16.59
CA VAL A 3 -16.08 -1.56 17.49
C VAL A 3 -16.61 -1.43 18.92
N LYS A 4 -16.16 -2.31 19.82
CA LYS A 4 -16.36 -2.14 21.27
C LYS A 4 -15.02 -2.28 21.96
N LEU A 5 -14.57 -1.21 22.59
CA LEU A 5 -13.29 -1.15 23.29
C LEU A 5 -13.49 -1.26 24.80
N SER A 6 -12.63 -2.01 25.45
CA SER A 6 -12.46 -1.97 26.90
C SER A 6 -11.88 -0.62 27.36
N GLN A 7 -12.05 -0.31 28.65
CA GLN A 7 -11.46 0.90 29.26
C GLN A 7 -9.93 0.98 29.03
N LYS A 8 -9.25 -0.17 29.10
CA LYS A 8 -7.79 -0.27 28.89
C LYS A 8 -7.42 0.06 27.45
N GLU A 9 -8.15 -0.46 26.46
CA GLU A 9 -7.91 -0.17 25.05
C GLU A 9 -8.19 1.30 24.71
N ARG A 10 -9.29 1.86 25.22
CA ARG A 10 -9.60 3.29 25.07
C ARG A 10 -8.46 4.15 25.61
N ALA A 11 -7.92 3.81 26.78
CA ALA A 11 -6.78 4.51 27.38
C ALA A 11 -5.52 4.37 26.52
N LYS A 12 -5.19 3.14 26.05
CA LYS A 12 -4.04 2.88 25.17
C LYS A 12 -4.14 3.71 23.89
N ILE A 13 -5.29 3.74 23.22
CA ILE A 13 -5.50 4.52 22.00
C ILE A 13 -5.32 6.02 22.26
N LYS A 14 -5.89 6.55 23.35
CA LYS A 14 -5.71 7.96 23.73
C LYS A 14 -4.25 8.31 24.01
N GLN A 15 -3.51 7.42 24.66
CA GLN A 15 -2.08 7.60 24.92
C GLN A 15 -1.28 7.60 23.62
N LEU A 16 -1.51 6.62 22.74
CA LEU A 16 -0.87 6.55 21.41
C LEU A 16 -1.18 7.78 20.57
N HIS A 17 -2.42 8.28 20.61
CA HIS A 17 -2.81 9.48 19.87
C HIS A 17 -2.02 10.71 20.33
N ARG A 18 -1.81 10.88 21.64
CA ARG A 18 -1.05 12.01 22.20
C ARG A 18 0.43 11.99 21.79
N SER A 19 1.01 10.81 21.57
CA SER A 19 2.40 10.67 21.14
C SER A 19 2.59 10.57 19.62
N CYS A 20 1.49 10.56 18.83
CA CYS A 20 1.57 10.47 17.37
C CYS A 20 2.13 11.76 16.76
N LYS A 21 3.28 11.64 16.06
CA LYS A 21 3.86 12.73 15.27
C LYS A 21 3.19 12.90 13.90
N GLN A 22 2.74 11.80 13.31
CA GLN A 22 2.15 11.80 11.98
C GLN A 22 0.63 11.94 12.07
N ARG A 23 0.08 12.94 11.36
CA ARG A 23 -1.37 13.20 11.32
C ARG A 23 -2.18 11.95 10.94
N LYS A 24 -1.74 11.22 9.91
CA LYS A 24 -2.42 10.00 9.45
C LYS A 24 -2.58 8.94 10.55
N HIS A 25 -1.60 8.82 11.46
CA HIS A 25 -1.66 7.88 12.59
C HIS A 25 -2.64 8.34 13.66
N ALA A 26 -2.65 9.64 13.96
CA ALA A 26 -3.64 10.23 14.84
C ALA A 26 -5.07 10.03 14.30
N ASP A 27 -5.29 10.26 13.01
CA ASP A 27 -6.61 10.11 12.38
C ASP A 27 -7.09 8.65 12.36
N LYS A 28 -6.19 7.67 12.12
CA LYS A 28 -6.49 6.24 12.31
C LYS A 28 -7.00 5.94 13.73
N LEU A 29 -6.34 6.47 14.75
CA LEU A 29 -6.72 6.25 16.16
C LEU A 29 -8.04 6.95 16.53
N LYS A 30 -8.27 8.17 16.04
CA LYS A 30 -9.55 8.89 16.21
C LYS A 30 -10.69 8.08 15.59
N ALA A 31 -10.50 7.52 14.40
CA ALA A 31 -11.51 6.71 13.74
C ALA A 31 -11.97 5.54 14.64
N ILE A 32 -11.04 4.81 15.26
CA ILE A 32 -11.37 3.71 16.16
C ILE A 32 -12.16 4.19 17.39
N LEU A 33 -11.76 5.31 18.01
CA LEU A 33 -12.50 5.90 19.15
C LEU A 33 -13.91 6.35 18.77
N MET A 34 -14.09 6.92 17.57
CA MET A 34 -15.40 7.36 17.11
C MET A 34 -16.30 6.18 16.79
N LEU A 35 -15.77 5.13 16.17
CA LEU A 35 -16.52 3.89 15.93
C LEU A 35 -16.96 3.23 17.24
N ASP A 36 -16.12 3.25 18.27
CA ASP A 36 -16.46 2.79 19.62
C ASP A 36 -17.51 3.66 20.32
N ASN A 37 -17.56 4.96 19.99
CA ASN A 37 -18.61 5.88 20.43
C ASN A 37 -19.91 5.76 19.63
N GLY A 38 -20.02 4.79 18.71
CA GLY A 38 -21.26 4.49 17.99
C GLY A 38 -21.42 5.22 16.65
N PHE A 39 -20.44 6.00 16.22
CA PHE A 39 -20.46 6.60 14.88
C PHE A 39 -20.33 5.50 13.80
N SER A 40 -21.01 5.69 12.67
CA SER A 40 -20.86 4.86 11.48
C SER A 40 -19.57 5.19 10.72
N CYS A 41 -19.10 4.25 9.88
CA CYS A 41 -17.93 4.50 9.01
C CYS A 41 -18.12 5.73 8.11
N VAL A 42 -19.35 6.00 7.68
CA VAL A 42 -19.70 7.16 6.84
C VAL A 42 -19.56 8.46 7.61
N GLU A 43 -20.05 8.53 8.84
CA GLU A 43 -19.92 9.73 9.68
C GLU A 43 -18.46 10.00 10.05
N VAL A 44 -17.72 8.96 10.42
CA VAL A 44 -16.28 9.07 10.71
C VAL A 44 -15.52 9.54 9.47
N GLY A 45 -15.83 9.00 8.29
CA GLY A 45 -15.24 9.41 7.02
C GLY A 45 -15.48 10.90 6.75
N LYS A 46 -16.73 11.36 6.90
CA LYS A 46 -17.08 12.79 6.77
C LYS A 46 -16.31 13.68 7.74
N ILE A 47 -16.20 13.29 9.02
CA ILE A 47 -15.54 14.11 10.05
C ILE A 47 -14.03 14.16 9.85
N LEU A 48 -13.41 13.04 9.45
CA LEU A 48 -11.96 12.94 9.26
C LEU A 48 -11.51 13.28 7.83
N LEU A 49 -12.45 13.60 6.93
CA LEU A 49 -12.21 13.83 5.51
C LEU A 49 -11.56 12.61 4.83
N LEU A 50 -12.10 11.43 5.11
CA LEU A 50 -11.69 10.13 4.58
C LEU A 50 -12.85 9.44 3.85
N ASP A 51 -12.51 8.59 2.90
CA ASP A 51 -13.44 7.66 2.30
C ASP A 51 -13.91 6.61 3.34
N ASP A 52 -15.19 6.22 3.28
CA ASP A 52 -15.76 5.32 4.29
C ASP A 52 -15.21 3.89 4.19
N ASP A 53 -14.76 3.43 3.01
CA ASP A 53 -14.03 2.16 2.89
C ASP A 53 -12.67 2.22 3.60
N THR A 54 -12.00 3.38 3.56
CA THR A 54 -10.75 3.57 4.33
C THR A 54 -10.99 3.39 5.83
N VAL A 55 -12.11 3.92 6.34
CA VAL A 55 -12.51 3.73 7.75
C VAL A 55 -12.87 2.27 8.03
N ARG A 56 -13.53 1.56 7.11
CA ARG A 56 -13.79 0.11 7.22
C ARG A 56 -12.48 -0.68 7.31
N VAL A 57 -11.48 -0.34 6.50
CA VAL A 57 -10.15 -0.96 6.55
C VAL A 57 -9.51 -0.73 7.93
N TYR A 58 -9.50 0.51 8.44
CA TYR A 58 -8.94 0.80 9.77
C TYR A 58 -9.60 -0.03 10.86
N ARG A 59 -10.93 -0.13 10.84
CA ARG A 59 -11.68 -0.98 11.77
C ARG A 59 -11.23 -2.43 11.70
N ASN A 60 -11.20 -3.00 10.49
CA ASN A 60 -10.90 -4.41 10.30
C ASN A 60 -9.45 -4.73 10.69
N THR A 61 -8.50 -3.84 10.39
CA THR A 61 -7.11 -3.95 10.85
C THR A 61 -7.01 -3.88 12.37
N TYR A 62 -7.72 -2.95 13.01
CA TYR A 62 -7.72 -2.87 14.47
C TYR A 62 -8.30 -4.11 15.14
N LEU A 63 -9.45 -4.60 14.67
CA LEU A 63 -10.11 -5.78 15.26
C LEU A 63 -9.30 -7.07 15.06
N SER A 64 -8.54 -7.18 13.98
CA SER A 64 -7.73 -8.37 13.69
C SER A 64 -6.34 -8.33 14.34
N GLN A 65 -5.71 -7.16 14.41
CA GLN A 65 -4.27 -7.04 14.70
C GLN A 65 -3.93 -5.95 15.72
N GLY A 66 -4.92 -5.21 16.21
CA GLY A 66 -4.77 -4.16 17.22
C GLY A 66 -4.13 -2.86 16.72
N ALA A 67 -3.83 -1.97 17.68
CA ALA A 67 -3.33 -0.62 17.41
C ALA A 67 -1.91 -0.61 16.80
N GLU A 68 -1.05 -1.57 17.15
CA GLU A 68 0.33 -1.59 16.68
C GLU A 68 0.40 -1.79 15.18
N LEU A 69 -0.34 -2.77 14.65
CA LEU A 69 -0.38 -3.06 13.22
C LEU A 69 -1.15 -1.98 12.44
N LEU A 70 -2.21 -1.40 13.02
CA LEU A 70 -2.93 -0.26 12.44
C LEU A 70 -1.99 0.93 12.14
N LEU A 71 -1.01 1.15 13.03
CA LEU A 71 -0.04 2.26 12.92
C LEU A 71 1.20 1.92 12.10
N THR A 72 1.34 0.68 11.64
CA THR A 72 2.46 0.29 10.77
C THR A 72 2.19 0.71 9.33
N ASP A 73 3.14 1.43 8.74
CA ASP A 73 3.16 1.67 7.31
C ASP A 73 3.80 0.47 6.60
N ASN A 74 2.98 -0.46 6.13
CA ASN A 74 3.43 -1.57 5.29
C ASN A 74 3.54 -1.19 3.81
N ASN A 75 3.62 0.11 3.49
CA ASN A 75 3.93 0.60 2.14
C ASN A 75 5.41 0.36 1.82
N LYS A 76 5.80 -0.91 1.77
CA LYS A 76 7.01 -1.32 1.08
C LYS A 76 6.70 -1.09 -0.39
N GLY A 77 7.35 -0.10 -1.00
CA GLY A 77 7.29 0.05 -2.46
C GLY A 77 7.51 -1.32 -3.12
N SER A 78 6.84 -1.56 -4.24
CA SER A 78 7.00 -2.81 -4.97
C SER A 78 8.48 -3.04 -5.27
N VAL A 79 9.04 -4.14 -4.79
CA VAL A 79 10.40 -4.54 -5.15
C VAL A 79 10.42 -4.76 -6.66
N SER A 80 11.34 -4.10 -7.37
CA SER A 80 11.51 -4.28 -8.81
C SER A 80 11.76 -5.77 -9.09
N LEU A 81 10.98 -6.35 -10.01
CA LEU A 81 11.10 -7.78 -10.35
C LEU A 81 12.49 -8.12 -10.94
N LEU A 82 13.13 -7.12 -11.55
CA LEU A 82 14.49 -7.19 -12.05
C LEU A 82 15.44 -6.44 -11.11
N ASN A 83 16.59 -7.07 -10.83
CA ASN A 83 17.69 -6.42 -10.12
C ASN A 83 18.46 -5.45 -11.05
N SER A 84 19.37 -4.66 -10.48
CA SER A 84 20.12 -3.63 -11.24
C SER A 84 20.83 -4.19 -12.47
N LYS A 85 21.54 -5.33 -12.33
CA LYS A 85 22.28 -5.92 -13.46
C LYS A 85 21.35 -6.41 -14.57
N GLN A 86 20.19 -6.93 -14.21
CA GLN A 86 19.16 -7.37 -15.16
C GLN A 86 18.49 -6.19 -15.86
N LEU A 87 18.31 -5.06 -15.15
CA LEU A 87 17.82 -3.81 -15.72
C LEU A 87 18.81 -3.25 -16.74
N ASP A 88 20.10 -3.15 -16.40
CA ASP A 88 21.13 -2.65 -17.32
C ASP A 88 21.21 -3.50 -18.60
N ALA A 89 21.14 -4.83 -18.43
CA ALA A 89 21.14 -5.77 -19.55
C ALA A 89 19.87 -5.65 -20.41
N LEU A 90 18.71 -5.42 -19.80
CA LEU A 90 17.46 -5.19 -20.50
C LEU A 90 17.48 -3.86 -21.28
N GLU A 91 17.98 -2.79 -20.66
CA GLU A 91 18.08 -1.46 -21.28
C GLU A 91 18.95 -1.52 -22.52
N LYS A 92 20.15 -2.09 -22.41
CA LYS A 92 21.05 -2.30 -23.56
C LYS A 92 20.38 -3.14 -24.65
N HIS A 93 19.70 -4.21 -24.28
CA HIS A 93 19.02 -5.09 -25.23
C HIS A 93 17.89 -4.35 -25.98
N ILE A 94 17.09 -3.53 -25.30
CA ILE A 94 16.02 -2.74 -25.91
C ILE A 94 16.59 -1.63 -26.81
N MET A 95 17.72 -1.03 -26.45
CA MET A 95 18.40 -0.04 -27.33
C MET A 95 18.90 -0.68 -28.63
N GLU A 96 19.31 -1.95 -28.59
CA GLU A 96 19.81 -2.70 -29.76
C GLU A 96 18.69 -3.39 -30.57
N ASN A 97 17.48 -3.54 -30.01
CA ASN A 97 16.41 -4.33 -30.61
C ASN A 97 15.05 -3.60 -30.56
N THR A 98 14.43 -3.41 -31.71
CA THR A 98 13.09 -2.83 -31.80
C THR A 98 12.02 -3.89 -31.56
N TYR A 99 11.12 -3.61 -30.62
CA TYR A 99 9.96 -4.46 -30.32
C TYR A 99 8.66 -3.80 -30.78
N MET A 100 7.77 -4.57 -31.41
CA MET A 100 6.43 -4.10 -31.76
C MET A 100 5.50 -3.98 -30.55
N ASP A 101 5.71 -4.82 -29.53
CA ASP A 101 4.92 -4.83 -28.30
C ASP A 101 5.73 -5.28 -27.08
N SER A 102 5.15 -5.12 -25.89
CA SER A 102 5.78 -5.56 -24.65
C SER A 102 5.78 -7.09 -24.46
N LYS A 103 5.07 -7.87 -25.29
CA LYS A 103 5.09 -9.34 -25.20
C LYS A 103 6.45 -9.87 -25.65
N GLY A 104 7.03 -9.29 -26.69
CA GLY A 104 8.38 -9.65 -27.13
C GLY A 104 9.44 -9.43 -26.05
N ILE A 105 9.30 -8.34 -25.27
CA ILE A 105 10.17 -8.02 -24.15
C ILE A 105 9.96 -9.01 -23.00
N VAL A 106 8.71 -9.35 -22.66
CA VAL A 106 8.39 -10.39 -21.65
C VAL A 106 9.04 -11.72 -22.03
N ALA A 107 8.92 -12.15 -23.29
CA ALA A 107 9.48 -13.41 -23.77
C ALA A 107 11.01 -13.44 -23.65
N TRP A 108 11.68 -12.33 -23.97
CA TRP A 108 13.13 -12.22 -23.82
C TRP A 108 13.56 -12.27 -22.35
N ILE A 109 12.88 -11.55 -21.45
CA ILE A 109 13.15 -11.56 -20.01
C ILE A 109 12.98 -12.97 -19.43
N ASN A 110 11.89 -13.66 -19.79
CA ASN A 110 11.66 -15.04 -19.38
C ASN A 110 12.81 -15.94 -19.87
N LYS A 111 13.16 -15.87 -21.15
CA LYS A 111 14.22 -16.70 -21.73
C LYS A 111 15.58 -16.45 -21.06
N LYS A 112 15.93 -15.18 -20.83
CA LYS A 112 17.26 -14.77 -20.34
C LYS A 112 17.42 -14.90 -18.83
N PHE A 113 16.39 -14.56 -18.06
CA PHE A 113 16.46 -14.46 -16.60
C PHE A 113 15.55 -15.47 -15.87
N GLN A 114 14.72 -16.22 -16.60
CA GLN A 114 13.72 -17.16 -16.03
C GLN A 114 12.71 -16.45 -15.12
N ILE A 115 12.40 -15.19 -15.45
CA ILE A 115 11.48 -14.33 -14.70
C ILE A 115 10.21 -14.08 -15.52
N ASN A 116 9.05 -14.36 -14.94
CA ASN A 116 7.75 -14.06 -15.53
C ASN A 116 7.29 -12.66 -15.15
N ASN A 117 7.22 -11.76 -16.13
CA ASN A 117 6.60 -10.45 -15.98
C ASN A 117 5.28 -10.39 -16.75
N SER A 118 4.30 -9.65 -16.22
CA SER A 118 3.12 -9.27 -17.00
C SER A 118 3.47 -8.17 -17.99
N CYS A 119 2.72 -8.08 -19.09
CA CYS A 119 2.88 -6.98 -20.05
C CYS A 119 2.61 -5.62 -19.40
N SER A 120 1.69 -5.55 -18.44
CA SER A 120 1.45 -4.33 -17.64
C SER A 120 2.67 -3.95 -16.79
N GLY A 121 3.33 -4.92 -16.17
CA GLY A 121 4.57 -4.70 -15.42
C GLY A 121 5.70 -4.19 -16.30
N ILE A 122 5.84 -4.75 -17.52
CA ILE A 122 6.81 -4.26 -18.50
C ILE A 122 6.48 -2.84 -18.95
N ASN A 123 5.23 -2.50 -19.23
CA ASN A 123 4.87 -1.13 -19.62
C ASN A 123 5.19 -0.11 -18.51
N VAL A 124 4.92 -0.45 -17.25
CA VAL A 124 5.31 0.40 -16.10
C VAL A 124 6.83 0.52 -16.01
N LEU A 125 7.55 -0.57 -16.25
CA LEU A 125 9.01 -0.58 -16.26
C LEU A 125 9.58 0.30 -17.38
N LEU A 126 9.05 0.22 -18.60
CA LEU A 126 9.49 1.00 -19.74
C LEU A 126 9.26 2.50 -19.53
N LYS A 127 8.10 2.89 -18.96
CA LYS A 127 7.84 4.27 -18.55
C LYS A 127 8.84 4.77 -17.52
N ARG A 128 9.19 3.92 -16.53
CA ARG A 128 10.21 4.26 -15.52
C ARG A 128 11.60 4.43 -16.12
N LEU A 129 11.91 3.68 -17.18
CA LEU A 129 13.18 3.76 -17.92
C LEU A 129 13.19 4.88 -18.99
N GLY A 130 12.06 5.55 -19.23
CA GLY A 130 11.97 6.66 -20.19
C GLY A 130 11.82 6.26 -21.65
N PHE A 131 11.47 5.01 -21.95
CA PHE A 131 11.25 4.54 -23.33
C PHE A 131 9.85 4.87 -23.88
N VAL A 132 8.86 5.10 -23.01
CA VAL A 132 7.43 5.32 -23.33
C VAL A 132 6.82 6.35 -22.40
#